data_AF-A0A7K1WSS6-F1
#
_entry.id   AF-A0A7K1WSS6-F1
#
_cell.length_a   1.000
_cell.length_b   1.000
_cell.length_c   1.000
_cell.angle_alpha   90.00
_cell.angle_beta   90.00
_cell.angle_gamma   90.00
#
_symmetry.space_group_name_H-M   'P 1'
#
loop_
_entity.id
_entity.type
_entity.pdbx_description
1 polymer ?
#
loop_
_entity_poly.entity_id
_entity_poly.type
_entity_poly.pdbx_seq_one_letter_code
_entity_poly.pdbx_strand_id
1 'polypeptide(L)'
;MDKDDIMLIFDKNYGRITNLLKIYKDLNENKGRGRRPTHNLDILRTSVVFTHSTLEDYLRNILLLKLPNSNAQILNSIPLSGTSENGRKTKFELGDLVTLKELKVEKVIEKSVKDYLNYVSFNDTSEISSHLQKISVDITSEIKELLPTLNDCIKRRHNIVHNADREFELTKGHYKIKSINYNTVQKWQKALDQFIYKVNIQV
;
A
#
# COMPACT_ATOMS: atom_id res chain seq x y z
N MET A 1 -5.05 -7.68 -16.98
CA MET A 1 -4.14 -6.63 -16.50
C MET A 1 -2.78 -7.27 -16.39
N ASP A 2 -1.86 -6.85 -17.24
CA ASP A 2 -0.50 -7.35 -17.25
C ASP A 2 0.42 -6.46 -16.40
N LYS A 3 1.72 -6.73 -16.46
CA LYS A 3 2.73 -5.97 -15.71
C LYS A 3 2.83 -4.51 -16.17
N ASP A 4 2.67 -4.26 -17.46
CA ASP A 4 2.80 -2.91 -18.04
C ASP A 4 1.60 -2.04 -17.63
N ASP A 5 0.40 -2.62 -17.60
CA ASP A 5 -0.78 -1.97 -17.05
C ASP A 5 -0.59 -1.54 -15.58
N ILE A 6 0.01 -2.41 -14.76
CA ILE A 6 0.29 -2.14 -13.34
C ILE A 6 1.25 -0.96 -13.20
N MET A 7 2.32 -0.94 -13.99
CA MET A 7 3.29 0.15 -13.98
C MET A 7 2.68 1.46 -14.51
N LEU A 8 1.82 1.41 -15.52
CA LEU A 8 1.09 2.59 -16.00
C LEU A 8 0.17 3.18 -14.91
N ILE A 9 -0.49 2.34 -14.12
CA ILE A 9 -1.31 2.78 -12.98
C ILE A 9 -0.41 3.40 -11.90
N PHE A 10 0.72 2.75 -11.59
CA PHE A 10 1.71 3.27 -10.65
C PHE A 10 2.20 4.65 -11.07
N ASP A 11 2.61 4.84 -12.32
CA ASP A 11 3.13 6.11 -12.83
C ASP A 11 2.09 7.24 -12.73
N LYS A 12 0.83 6.94 -13.05
CA LYS A 12 -0.28 7.89 -12.88
C LYS A 12 -0.46 8.27 -11.42
N ASN A 13 -0.46 7.31 -10.51
CA ASN A 13 -0.59 7.55 -9.07
C ASN A 13 0.61 8.33 -8.51
N TYR A 14 1.82 7.98 -8.94
CA TYR A 14 3.06 8.67 -8.61
C TYR A 14 3.08 10.13 -9.12
N GLY A 15 2.57 10.36 -10.32
CA GLY A 15 2.37 11.69 -10.88
C GLY A 15 1.45 12.56 -10.02
N ARG A 16 0.39 11.98 -9.43
CA ARG A 16 -0.49 12.69 -8.48
C ARG A 16 0.25 13.12 -7.22
N ILE A 17 1.10 12.26 -6.65
CA ILE A 17 1.94 12.61 -5.49
C ILE A 17 2.89 13.76 -5.85
N THR A 18 3.54 13.66 -7.01
CA THR A 18 4.47 14.69 -7.51
C THR A 18 3.77 16.03 -7.68
N ASN A 19 2.56 16.03 -8.24
CA ASN A 19 1.75 17.24 -8.42
C ASN A 19 1.38 17.88 -7.07
N LEU A 20 1.00 17.09 -6.06
CA LEU A 20 0.70 17.62 -4.72
C LEU A 20 1.94 18.29 -4.08
N LEU A 21 3.11 17.65 -4.20
CA LEU A 21 4.37 18.21 -3.72
C LEU A 21 4.75 19.49 -4.47
N LYS A 22 4.52 19.54 -5.78
CA LYS A 22 4.70 20.76 -6.58
C LYS A 22 3.77 21.88 -6.12
N ILE A 23 2.47 21.62 -5.96
CA ILE A 23 1.50 22.60 -5.46
C ILE A 23 1.94 23.14 -4.08
N TYR A 24 2.38 22.26 -3.18
CA TYR A 24 2.93 22.69 -1.90
C TYR A 24 4.12 23.62 -2.08
N LYS A 25 5.06 23.30 -2.98
CA LYS A 25 6.24 24.12 -3.24
C LYS A 25 5.83 25.49 -3.78
N ASP A 26 5.03 25.55 -4.83
CA ASP A 26 4.60 26.77 -5.53
C ASP A 26 3.86 27.72 -4.56
N LEU A 27 3.00 27.20 -3.67
CA LEU A 27 2.31 27.98 -2.63
C LEU A 27 3.24 28.60 -1.58
N ASN A 28 4.49 28.15 -1.51
CA ASN A 28 5.47 28.54 -0.50
C ASN A 28 6.74 29.18 -1.08
N GLU A 29 6.93 29.24 -2.41
CA GLU A 29 8.12 29.80 -3.08
C GLU A 29 8.34 31.29 -2.74
N ASN A 30 7.27 32.06 -2.54
CA ASN A 30 7.34 33.50 -2.24
C ASN A 30 7.13 33.84 -0.75
N LYS A 31 7.04 32.84 0.13
CA LYS A 31 6.79 33.07 1.56
C LYS A 31 8.11 33.03 2.34
N GLY A 32 8.45 34.14 3.00
CA GLY A 32 9.65 34.30 3.84
C GLY A 32 9.84 33.22 4.92
N ARG A 33 10.99 33.24 5.60
CA ARG A 33 11.33 32.27 6.67
C ARG A 33 10.32 32.37 7.81
N GLY A 34 9.58 31.28 8.08
CA GLY A 34 8.58 31.24 9.14
C GLY A 34 7.79 29.93 9.16
N ARG A 35 7.08 29.67 10.25
CA ARG A 35 6.21 28.49 10.41
C ARG A 35 5.10 28.53 9.35
N ARG A 36 4.96 27.44 8.59
CA ARG A 36 3.90 27.34 7.58
C ARG A 36 2.53 27.13 8.26
N PRO A 37 1.45 27.72 7.72
CA PRO A 37 0.12 27.51 8.26
C PRO A 37 -0.30 26.05 8.09
N THR A 38 -1.11 25.53 9.01
CA THR A 38 -1.49 24.12 9.06
C THR A 38 -2.16 23.64 7.77
N HIS A 39 -3.02 24.46 7.14
CA HIS A 39 -3.68 24.10 5.89
C HIS A 39 -2.70 23.86 4.73
N ASN A 40 -1.56 24.56 4.69
CA ASN A 40 -0.52 24.29 3.70
C ASN A 40 0.15 22.93 3.99
N LEU A 41 0.30 22.56 5.26
CA LEU A 41 0.86 21.27 5.66
C LEU A 41 -0.11 20.10 5.43
N ASP A 42 -1.40 20.37 5.21
CA ASP A 42 -2.38 19.32 4.90
C ASP A 42 -2.15 18.76 3.49
N ILE A 43 -1.63 19.57 2.55
CA ILE A 43 -1.17 19.07 1.24
C ILE A 43 -0.10 17.99 1.43
N LEU A 44 0.86 18.21 2.34
CA LEU A 44 1.88 17.21 2.66
C LEU A 44 1.28 15.96 3.30
N ARG A 45 0.27 16.09 4.18
CA ARG A 45 -0.42 14.93 4.77
C ARG A 45 -1.19 14.14 3.72
N THR A 46 -1.87 14.82 2.82
CA THR A 46 -2.53 14.19 1.67
C THR A 46 -1.50 13.47 0.80
N SER A 47 -0.34 14.07 0.51
CA SER A 47 0.76 13.39 -0.21
C SER A 47 1.18 12.10 0.50
N VAL A 48 1.29 12.06 1.83
CA VAL A 48 1.61 10.82 2.57
C VAL A 48 0.55 9.74 2.36
N VAL A 49 -0.73 10.10 2.43
CA VAL A 49 -1.84 9.17 2.18
C VAL A 49 -1.76 8.62 0.76
N PHE A 50 -1.55 9.49 -0.24
CA PHE A 50 -1.39 9.06 -1.63
C PHE A 50 -0.16 8.18 -1.85
N THR A 51 0.99 8.49 -1.24
CA THR A 51 2.20 7.65 -1.29
C THR A 51 1.90 6.24 -0.81
N HIS A 52 1.23 6.12 0.32
CA HIS A 52 0.89 4.81 0.85
C HIS A 52 -0.19 4.08 0.03
N SER A 53 -1.25 4.77 -0.41
CA SER A 53 -2.27 4.17 -1.28
C SER A 53 -1.67 3.67 -2.61
N THR A 54 -0.68 4.38 -3.15
CA THR A 54 0.05 3.97 -4.36
C THR A 54 0.85 2.69 -4.13
N LEU A 55 1.50 2.57 -2.96
CA LEU A 55 2.19 1.34 -2.56
C LEU A 55 1.22 0.16 -2.46
N GLU A 56 0.10 0.33 -1.74
CA GLU A 56 -0.89 -0.75 -1.58
C GLU A 56 -1.49 -1.18 -2.91
N ASP A 57 -1.86 -0.22 -3.77
CA ASP A 57 -2.45 -0.50 -5.07
C ASP A 57 -1.50 -1.31 -5.94
N TYR A 58 -0.22 -0.92 -6.03
CA TYR A 58 0.80 -1.71 -6.71
C TYR A 58 0.92 -3.13 -6.11
N LEU A 59 1.06 -3.24 -4.79
CA LEU A 59 1.22 -4.53 -4.11
C LEU A 59 0.01 -5.46 -4.33
N ARG A 60 -1.22 -4.95 -4.24
CA ARG A 60 -2.43 -5.75 -4.52
C ARG A 60 -2.44 -6.25 -5.96
N ASN A 61 -2.05 -5.40 -6.90
CA ASN A 61 -2.08 -5.75 -8.32
C ASN A 61 -1.01 -6.77 -8.70
N ILE A 62 0.22 -6.68 -8.16
CA ILE A 62 1.24 -7.72 -8.39
C ILE A 62 0.85 -9.05 -7.73
N LEU A 63 0.22 -9.01 -6.55
CA LEU A 63 -0.29 -10.22 -5.89
C LEU A 63 -1.42 -10.84 -6.69
N LEU A 64 -2.33 -10.04 -7.23
CA LEU A 64 -3.42 -10.51 -8.09
C LEU A 64 -2.89 -11.18 -9.37
N LEU A 65 -1.80 -10.64 -9.94
CA LEU A 65 -1.16 -11.20 -11.12
C LEU A 65 -0.48 -12.55 -10.84
N LYS A 66 0.18 -12.70 -9.68
CA LYS A 66 1.06 -13.85 -9.40
C LYS A 66 0.44 -14.95 -8.55
N LEU A 67 -0.37 -14.62 -7.54
CA LEU A 67 -0.93 -15.60 -6.60
C LEU A 67 -1.80 -16.69 -7.24
N PRO A 68 -2.62 -16.45 -8.28
CA PRO A 68 -3.43 -17.52 -8.89
C PRO A 68 -2.60 -18.68 -9.43
N ASN A 69 -1.35 -18.43 -9.81
CA ASN A 69 -0.40 -19.41 -10.34
C ASN A 69 0.57 -19.95 -9.28
N SER A 70 0.36 -19.62 -8.00
CA SER A 70 1.19 -20.11 -6.91
C SER A 70 0.95 -21.59 -6.60
N ASN A 71 1.85 -22.18 -5.81
CA ASN A 71 1.73 -23.58 -5.43
C ASN A 71 0.54 -23.84 -4.48
N ALA A 72 0.16 -25.11 -4.36
CA ALA A 72 -0.97 -25.53 -3.52
C ALA A 72 -0.82 -25.09 -2.05
N GLN A 73 0.39 -25.05 -1.50
CA GLN A 73 0.62 -24.63 -0.12
C GLN A 73 0.18 -23.17 0.12
N ILE A 74 0.48 -22.27 -0.83
CA ILE A 74 0.08 -20.86 -0.77
C ILE A 74 -1.43 -20.73 -1.02
N LEU A 75 -1.96 -21.38 -2.04
CA LEU A 75 -3.39 -21.33 -2.36
C LEU A 75 -4.26 -21.89 -1.21
N ASN A 76 -3.78 -22.89 -0.48
CA ASN A 76 -4.45 -23.42 0.71
C ASN A 76 -4.57 -22.42 1.88
N SER A 77 -3.94 -21.24 1.79
CA SER A 77 -4.12 -20.14 2.75
C SER A 77 -5.23 -19.16 2.35
N ILE A 78 -5.78 -19.30 1.15
CA ILE A 78 -6.78 -18.42 0.55
C ILE A 78 -8.15 -19.12 0.63
N PRO A 79 -9.18 -18.48 1.22
CA PRO A 79 -10.52 -19.06 1.27
C PRO A 79 -11.17 -19.08 -0.12
N LEU A 80 -12.09 -20.02 -0.35
CA LEU A 80 -12.93 -20.02 -1.54
C LEU A 80 -13.80 -18.75 -1.56
N SER A 81 -13.95 -18.12 -2.73
CA SER A 81 -14.82 -16.96 -2.92
C SER A 81 -16.22 -17.21 -2.32
N GLY A 82 -16.71 -16.25 -1.53
CA GLY A 82 -18.03 -16.33 -0.88
C GLY A 82 -18.09 -17.13 0.43
N THR A 83 -17.00 -17.80 0.84
CA THR A 83 -17.00 -18.63 2.07
C THR A 83 -16.39 -17.95 3.31
N SER A 84 -15.79 -16.77 3.15
CA SER A 84 -15.12 -16.05 4.24
C SER A 84 -15.54 -14.59 4.25
N GLU A 85 -16.01 -14.12 5.40
CA GLU A 85 -16.47 -12.74 5.62
C GLU A 85 -15.32 -11.77 5.90
N ASN A 86 -14.14 -12.27 6.26
CA ASN A 86 -13.00 -11.47 6.70
C ASN A 86 -11.67 -11.89 6.04
N GLY A 87 -11.73 -12.69 4.98
CA GLY A 87 -10.56 -13.19 4.25
C GLY A 87 -9.72 -14.22 5.00
N ARG A 88 -10.16 -14.70 6.17
CA ARG A 88 -9.49 -15.80 6.87
C ARG A 88 -9.67 -17.10 6.12
N LYS A 89 -8.64 -17.94 6.18
CA LYS A 89 -8.68 -19.33 5.71
C LYS A 89 -9.84 -20.07 6.36
N THR A 90 -10.70 -20.65 5.52
CA THR A 90 -11.84 -21.48 5.91
C THR A 90 -11.77 -22.80 5.16
N LYS A 91 -12.27 -23.88 5.77
CA LYS A 91 -12.57 -25.11 5.02
C LYS A 91 -13.85 -24.86 4.21
N PHE A 92 -13.95 -25.47 3.04
CA PHE A 92 -15.16 -25.46 2.22
C PHE A 92 -15.52 -26.89 1.83
N GLU A 93 -16.79 -27.12 1.58
CA GLU A 93 -17.34 -28.38 1.09
C GLU A 93 -17.57 -28.32 -0.42
N LEU A 94 -17.65 -29.47 -1.08
CA LEU A 94 -17.87 -29.51 -2.54
C LEU A 94 -19.18 -28.80 -2.96
N GLY A 95 -20.19 -28.80 -2.09
CA GLY A 95 -21.45 -28.10 -2.29
C GLY A 95 -21.30 -26.58 -2.45
N ASP A 96 -20.28 -25.98 -1.84
CA ASP A 96 -20.01 -24.54 -1.93
C ASP A 96 -19.68 -24.10 -3.36
N LEU A 97 -19.15 -25.02 -4.18
CA LEU A 97 -18.82 -24.77 -5.60
C LEU A 97 -20.07 -24.66 -6.49
N VAL A 98 -21.27 -25.02 -6.03
CA VAL A 98 -22.50 -24.93 -6.85
C VAL A 98 -22.74 -23.49 -7.32
N THR A 99 -22.39 -22.50 -6.49
CA THR A 99 -22.51 -21.06 -6.83
C THR A 99 -21.49 -20.60 -7.87
N LEU A 100 -20.45 -21.40 -8.12
CA LEU A 100 -19.33 -21.11 -9.02
C LEU A 100 -19.25 -22.10 -10.19
N LYS A 101 -20.23 -23.01 -10.33
CA LYS A 101 -20.18 -24.16 -11.25
C LYS A 101 -20.04 -23.82 -12.73
N GLU A 102 -20.44 -22.62 -13.12
CA GLU A 102 -20.33 -22.13 -14.50
C GLU A 102 -18.93 -21.60 -14.83
N LEU A 103 -18.07 -21.42 -13.82
CA LEU A 103 -16.71 -20.96 -13.97
C LEU A 103 -15.75 -22.12 -14.21
N LYS A 104 -14.75 -21.89 -15.06
CA LYS A 104 -13.56 -22.76 -15.13
C LYS A 104 -12.81 -22.71 -13.80
N VAL A 105 -12.14 -23.80 -13.44
CA VAL A 105 -11.33 -23.91 -12.21
C VAL A 105 -10.35 -22.74 -12.05
N GLU A 106 -9.65 -22.37 -13.12
CA GLU A 106 -8.74 -21.21 -13.14
C GLU A 106 -9.45 -19.91 -12.71
N LYS A 107 -10.68 -19.67 -13.22
CA LYS A 107 -11.47 -18.49 -12.87
C LYS A 107 -12.00 -18.53 -11.43
N VAL A 108 -12.25 -19.72 -10.89
CA VAL A 108 -12.57 -19.89 -9.46
C VAL A 108 -11.37 -19.49 -8.59
N ILE A 109 -10.16 -19.91 -8.97
CA ILE A 109 -8.92 -19.55 -8.26
C ILE A 109 -8.68 -18.04 -8.34
N GLU A 110 -8.68 -17.45 -9.55
CA GLU A 110 -8.51 -16.01 -9.75
C GLU A 110 -9.52 -15.20 -8.93
N LYS A 111 -10.80 -15.60 -8.95
CA LYS A 111 -11.86 -14.93 -8.20
C LYS A 111 -11.64 -15.02 -6.70
N SER A 112 -11.25 -16.20 -6.19
CA SER A 112 -10.98 -16.40 -4.76
C SER A 112 -9.78 -15.59 -4.29
N VAL A 113 -8.71 -15.53 -5.09
CA VAL A 113 -7.54 -14.67 -4.84
C VAL A 113 -7.96 -13.21 -4.81
N LYS A 114 -8.73 -12.75 -5.81
CA LYS A 114 -9.20 -11.36 -5.89
C LYS A 114 -10.02 -10.97 -4.67
N ASP A 115 -10.96 -11.82 -4.26
CA ASP A 115 -11.82 -11.55 -3.10
C ASP A 115 -11.00 -11.56 -1.80
N TYR A 116 -10.04 -12.48 -1.66
CA TYR A 116 -9.10 -12.52 -0.53
C TYR A 116 -8.26 -11.25 -0.43
N LEU A 117 -7.77 -10.74 -1.56
CA LEU A 117 -6.95 -9.54 -1.59
C LEU A 117 -7.69 -8.28 -1.13
N ASN A 118 -9.03 -8.27 -1.04
CA ASN A 118 -9.76 -7.14 -0.43
C ASN A 118 -9.55 -7.04 1.09
N TYR A 119 -9.19 -8.15 1.75
CA TYR A 119 -8.97 -8.21 3.19
C TYR A 119 -7.50 -8.14 3.60
N VAL A 120 -6.59 -8.23 2.63
CA VAL A 120 -5.15 -8.09 2.88
C VAL A 120 -4.83 -6.65 3.25
N SER A 121 -4.08 -6.48 4.33
CA SER A 121 -3.53 -5.20 4.76
C SER A 121 -2.04 -5.12 4.47
N PHE A 122 -1.52 -3.90 4.42
CA PHE A 122 -0.08 -3.62 4.35
C PHE A 122 0.29 -2.62 5.45
N ASN A 123 0.07 -3.03 6.69
CA ASN A 123 0.16 -2.14 7.86
C ASN A 123 1.60 -1.85 8.27
N ASP A 124 2.53 -2.68 7.86
CA ASP A 124 3.96 -2.48 8.06
C ASP A 124 4.77 -3.24 7.00
N THR A 125 6.08 -3.01 7.02
CA THR A 125 6.99 -3.62 6.04
C THR A 125 7.28 -5.10 6.27
N SER A 126 6.95 -5.66 7.43
CA SER A 126 7.05 -7.10 7.69
C SER A 126 5.92 -7.86 6.99
N GLU A 127 4.68 -7.33 7.03
CA GLU A 127 3.55 -7.84 6.23
C GLU A 127 3.88 -7.78 4.73
N ILE A 128 4.38 -6.63 4.25
CA ILE A 128 4.79 -6.46 2.84
C ILE A 128 5.83 -7.52 2.45
N SER A 129 6.86 -7.72 3.27
CA SER A 129 7.91 -8.70 2.98
C SER A 129 7.37 -10.12 2.91
N SER A 130 6.46 -10.49 3.84
CA SER A 130 5.81 -11.80 3.84
C SER A 130 4.97 -12.02 2.58
N HIS A 131 4.24 -11.00 2.12
CA HIS A 131 3.44 -11.07 0.90
C HIS A 131 4.29 -11.18 -0.36
N LEU A 132 5.39 -10.44 -0.45
CA LEU A 132 6.33 -10.53 -1.58
C LEU A 132 6.98 -11.92 -1.69
N GLN A 133 7.37 -12.50 -0.55
CA GLN A 133 7.94 -13.85 -0.54
C GLN A 133 6.96 -14.93 -1.02
N LYS A 134 5.65 -14.77 -0.78
CA LYS A 134 4.62 -15.69 -1.31
C LYS A 134 4.56 -15.69 -2.84
N ILE A 135 4.99 -14.63 -3.49
CA ILE A 135 5.06 -14.53 -4.96
C ILE A 135 6.49 -14.64 -5.47
N SER A 136 7.39 -15.25 -4.68
CA SER A 136 8.79 -15.50 -5.03
C SER A 136 9.59 -14.24 -5.34
N VAL A 137 9.24 -13.10 -4.73
CA VAL A 137 10.07 -11.89 -4.75
C VAL A 137 10.99 -11.90 -3.53
N ASP A 138 12.30 -11.81 -3.80
CA ASP A 138 13.33 -11.83 -2.78
C ASP A 138 13.50 -10.45 -2.13
N ILE A 139 13.65 -10.45 -0.81
CA ILE A 139 13.96 -9.25 -0.03
C ILE A 139 15.48 -9.04 -0.04
N THR A 140 15.97 -8.47 -1.14
CA THR A 140 17.39 -8.13 -1.32
C THR A 140 17.86 -7.10 -0.30
N SER A 141 19.17 -6.96 -0.12
CA SER A 141 19.77 -5.94 0.76
C SER A 141 19.29 -4.52 0.41
N GLU A 142 19.18 -4.21 -0.89
CA GLU A 142 18.69 -2.91 -1.37
C GLU A 142 17.23 -2.68 -0.99
N ILE A 143 16.36 -3.69 -1.12
CA ILE A 143 14.96 -3.58 -0.68
C ILE A 143 14.91 -3.39 0.83
N LYS A 144 15.71 -4.16 1.57
CA LYS A 144 15.77 -4.13 3.04
C LYS A 144 16.15 -2.74 3.58
N GLU A 145 17.05 -2.03 2.91
CA GLU A 145 17.45 -0.65 3.26
C GLU A 145 16.31 0.36 3.10
N LEU A 146 15.36 0.12 2.20
CA LEU A 146 14.22 1.00 1.96
C LEU A 146 13.09 0.79 2.98
N LEU A 147 12.96 -0.42 3.55
CA LEU A 147 11.86 -0.79 4.44
C LEU A 147 11.70 0.15 5.64
N PRO A 148 12.75 0.56 6.39
CA PRO A 148 12.58 1.48 7.52
C PRO A 148 11.92 2.81 7.10
N THR A 149 12.34 3.37 5.96
CA THR A 149 11.80 4.63 5.45
C THR A 149 10.34 4.48 5.01
N LEU A 150 9.98 3.37 4.37
CA LEU A 150 8.59 3.07 4.02
C LEU A 150 7.74 2.84 5.27
N ASN A 151 8.26 2.14 6.27
CA ASN A 151 7.55 1.89 7.52
C ASN A 151 7.19 3.18 8.26
N ASP A 152 8.10 4.17 8.25
CA ASP A 152 7.80 5.50 8.79
C ASP A 152 6.66 6.19 8.04
N CYS A 153 6.63 6.07 6.71
CA CYS A 153 5.53 6.58 5.88
C CYS A 153 4.20 5.89 6.22
N ILE A 154 4.20 4.57 6.37
CA ILE A 154 3.01 3.78 6.72
C ILE A 154 2.49 4.18 8.11
N LYS A 155 3.35 4.23 9.11
CA LYS A 155 3.01 4.69 10.47
C LYS A 155 2.45 6.12 10.46
N ARG A 156 3.06 7.01 9.67
CA ARG A 156 2.58 8.37 9.52
C ARG A 156 1.19 8.42 8.90
N ARG A 157 0.94 7.64 7.83
CA ARG A 157 -0.38 7.49 7.21
C ARG A 157 -1.41 7.03 8.23
N HIS A 158 -1.11 6.04 9.07
CA HIS A 158 -2.04 5.58 10.10
C HIS A 158 -2.42 6.69 11.08
N ASN A 159 -1.44 7.48 11.52
CA ASN A 159 -1.74 8.62 12.39
C ASN A 159 -2.57 9.70 11.68
N ILE A 160 -2.29 9.99 10.42
CA ILE A 160 -3.07 10.96 9.63
C ILE A 160 -4.53 10.50 9.49
N VAL A 161 -4.75 9.25 9.06
CA VAL A 161 -6.08 8.74 8.73
C VAL A 161 -6.91 8.46 9.99
N HIS A 162 -6.33 7.88 11.04
CA HIS A 162 -7.09 7.49 12.23
C HIS A 162 -7.17 8.59 13.29
N ASN A 163 -6.17 9.48 13.36
CA ASN A 163 -6.04 10.46 14.44
C ASN A 163 -5.98 11.92 13.96
N ALA A 164 -6.29 12.19 12.69
CA ALA A 164 -6.11 13.51 12.06
C ALA A 164 -4.70 14.09 12.29
N ASP A 165 -3.71 13.20 12.36
CA ASP A 165 -2.31 13.51 12.62
C ASP A 165 -1.99 14.21 13.96
N ARG A 166 -2.87 14.04 14.95
CA ARG A 166 -2.69 14.60 16.30
C ARG A 166 -1.71 13.76 17.12
N GLU A 167 -1.07 14.41 18.08
CA GLU A 167 -0.28 13.77 19.12
C GLU A 167 -1.06 13.79 20.44
N PHE A 168 -1.28 12.61 21.01
CA PHE A 168 -1.96 12.44 22.28
C PHE A 168 -0.91 12.27 23.40
N GLU A 169 -0.17 13.32 23.70
CA GLU A 169 0.50 13.35 25.00
C GLU A 169 -0.57 13.58 26.09
N LEU A 170 -0.50 12.81 27.17
CA LEU A 170 -1.47 12.71 28.27
C LEU A 170 -1.65 14.00 29.10
N THR A 171 -1.30 15.17 28.57
CA THR A 171 -1.53 16.46 29.21
C THR A 171 -2.88 17.05 28.79
N LYS A 172 -3.64 17.52 29.78
CA LYS A 172 -5.01 18.02 29.61
C LYS A 172 -5.08 19.15 28.57
N GLY A 173 -5.83 18.93 27.49
CA GLY A 173 -6.45 20.00 26.69
C GLY A 173 -5.69 20.59 25.51
N HIS A 174 -4.43 20.22 25.25
CA HIS A 174 -3.65 20.78 24.14
C HIS A 174 -3.18 19.71 23.14
N TYR A 175 -4.07 19.31 22.22
CA TYR A 175 -3.69 18.44 21.09
C TYR A 175 -2.88 19.23 20.06
N LYS A 176 -1.62 18.87 19.89
CA LYS A 176 -0.77 19.45 18.84
C LYS A 176 -0.82 18.54 17.61
N ILE A 177 -1.11 19.14 16.44
CA ILE A 177 -0.94 18.44 15.16
C ILE A 177 0.57 18.27 14.93
N LYS A 178 1.00 17.04 14.63
CA LYS A 178 2.40 16.73 14.41
C LYS A 178 2.96 17.53 13.23
N SER A 179 4.18 18.03 13.37
CA SER A 179 4.88 18.70 12.28
C SER A 179 5.20 17.73 11.15
N ILE A 180 5.19 18.23 9.93
CA ILE A 180 5.60 17.52 8.73
C ILE A 180 6.37 18.49 7.85
N ASN A 181 7.42 18.01 7.20
CA ASN A 181 8.23 18.83 6.30
C ASN A 181 8.29 18.19 4.91
N TYR A 182 8.50 19.03 3.91
CA TYR A 182 8.54 18.65 2.51
C TYR A 182 9.61 17.59 2.21
N ASN A 183 10.82 17.75 2.75
CA ASN A 183 11.95 16.86 2.50
C ASN A 183 11.68 15.43 3.00
N THR A 184 10.99 15.28 4.14
CA THR A 184 10.58 13.99 4.67
C THR A 184 9.58 13.31 3.74
N VAL A 185 8.57 14.02 3.24
CA VAL A 185 7.58 13.44 2.31
C VAL A 185 8.23 13.10 0.96
N GLN A 186 9.13 13.95 0.47
CA GLN A 186 9.90 13.67 -0.74
C GLN A 186 10.81 12.46 -0.56
N LYS A 187 11.41 12.26 0.62
CA LYS A 187 12.20 11.06 0.94
C LYS A 187 11.32 9.80 0.86
N TRP A 188 10.12 9.84 1.45
CA TRP A 188 9.17 8.71 1.37
C TRP A 188 8.73 8.42 -0.07
N GLN A 189 8.45 9.47 -0.86
CA GLN A 189 8.11 9.33 -2.27
C GLN A 189 9.25 8.65 -3.06
N LYS A 190 10.50 9.09 -2.88
CA LYS A 190 11.66 8.48 -3.56
C LYS A 190 11.90 7.04 -3.12
N ALA A 191 11.73 6.74 -1.84
CA ALA A 191 11.85 5.38 -1.33
C ALA A 191 10.79 4.45 -1.93
N LEU A 192 9.55 4.96 -2.14
CA LEU A 192 8.51 4.24 -2.85
C LEU A 192 8.94 3.90 -4.28
N ASP A 193 9.35 4.91 -5.06
CA ASP A 193 9.78 4.71 -6.45
C ASP A 193 10.91 3.68 -6.57
N GLN A 194 11.95 3.81 -5.74
CA GLN A 194 13.04 2.85 -5.69
C GLN A 194 12.59 1.45 -5.30
N PHE A 195 11.72 1.33 -4.30
CA PHE A 195 11.21 0.03 -3.86
C PHE A 195 10.42 -0.66 -4.97
N ILE A 196 9.54 0.08 -5.64
CA ILE A 196 8.69 -0.42 -6.72
C ILE A 196 9.56 -0.88 -7.88
N TYR A 197 10.55 -0.08 -8.29
CA TYR A 197 11.53 -0.49 -9.30
C TYR A 197 12.22 -1.81 -8.94
N LYS A 198 12.73 -1.94 -7.70
CA LYS A 198 13.46 -3.15 -7.24
C LYS A 198 12.57 -4.39 -7.10
N VAL A 199 11.29 -4.22 -6.80
CA VAL A 199 10.31 -5.33 -6.83
C VAL A 199 9.97 -5.67 -8.29
N ASN A 200 9.70 -4.68 -9.12
CA ASN A 200 9.24 -4.87 -10.49
C ASN A 200 10.25 -5.59 -11.38
N ILE A 201 11.56 -5.45 -11.14
CA ILE A 201 12.58 -6.21 -11.88
C ILE A 201 12.53 -7.72 -11.60
N GLN A 202 11.91 -8.15 -10.49
CA GLN A 202 11.80 -9.57 -10.09
C GLN A 202 10.46 -10.21 -10.49
N VAL A 203 9.43 -9.39 -10.75
CA VAL A 203 8.07 -9.80 -11.13
C VAL A 203 8.00 -10.07 -12.62
#